data_AF-A0A3Q9BPB1-F1
#
_entry.id   AF-A0A3Q9BPB1-F1
#
_cell.length_a   1.000
_cell.length_b   1.000
_cell.length_c   1.000
_cell.angle_alpha   90.00
_cell.angle_beta   90.00
_cell.angle_gamma   90.00
#
_symmetry.space_group_name_H-M   'P 1'
#
loop_
_entity.id
_entity.type
_entity.pdbx_description
1 polymer ?
#
loop_
_entity_poly.entity_id
_entity_poly.type
_entity_poly.pdbx_seq_one_letter_code
_entity_poly.pdbx_strand_id
1 'polypeptide(L)'
;MQRPIMRIFISIILFSFSLFATAQESLTPAQSKPDIGFSIIKTGKISVLEGLLKPGGSFLHKIDTNFSAFLIKHHDDYLLFDTGLGSQIDAQYDQEMPYWQRPFFSYDKTIIPASEQLRAAAYPSIKHVILSHSHWDHAGALGDFPEAIISVSADEMANITKPTTGAGGTWASQVSAKDIRWNSIVFQARPYKGYEKSLDLYQDGSIVLVPMAGHTAGSIGMFVTLDSGVCYFFIGDVAWTVDALKAGAAKFWAAGMIVDQHAHETQKSIQRVRTVMQDYPATVIVPAHDSQVQKLLGYFPDWIK
;
A
#
# COMPACT_ATOMS: atom_id res chain seq x y z
N MET A 1 -23.35 25.88 90.64
CA MET A 1 -23.56 24.41 90.72
C MET A 1 -24.39 23.98 89.51
N GLN A 2 -23.76 23.49 88.45
CA GLN A 2 -24.44 23.02 87.24
C GLN A 2 -24.24 21.51 87.09
N ARG A 3 -25.35 20.82 86.80
CA ARG A 3 -25.46 19.38 86.49
C ARG A 3 -25.32 19.15 84.96
N PRO A 4 -25.12 17.88 84.53
CA PRO A 4 -24.22 17.49 83.44
C PRO A 4 -24.94 17.04 82.16
N ILE A 5 -24.24 17.00 81.00
CA ILE A 5 -24.61 16.13 79.87
C ILE A 5 -23.36 15.63 79.11
N MET A 6 -23.11 14.33 79.24
CA MET A 6 -22.81 13.31 78.21
C MET A 6 -21.86 13.65 77.04
N ARG A 7 -20.72 12.95 76.98
CA ARG A 7 -20.00 12.70 75.73
C ARG A 7 -19.78 11.19 75.53
N ILE A 8 -20.40 10.68 74.48
CA ILE A 8 -20.32 9.31 73.97
C ILE A 8 -19.01 9.17 73.20
N PHE A 9 -18.21 8.16 73.53
CA PHE A 9 -17.04 7.77 72.74
C PHE A 9 -17.50 6.85 71.60
N ILE A 10 -17.38 7.31 70.35
CA ILE A 10 -17.46 6.47 69.16
C ILE A 10 -16.03 6.23 68.68
N SER A 11 -15.56 4.99 68.77
CA SER A 11 -14.32 4.56 68.12
C SER A 11 -14.60 4.38 66.63
N ILE A 12 -13.96 5.19 65.79
CA ILE A 12 -13.95 5.01 64.34
C ILE A 12 -12.67 4.25 63.99
N ILE A 13 -12.82 2.97 63.64
CA ILE A 13 -11.74 2.17 63.04
C ILE A 13 -11.68 2.57 61.55
N LEU A 14 -10.60 3.25 61.16
CA LEU A 14 -10.28 3.55 59.76
C LEU A 14 -9.68 2.29 59.11
N PHE A 15 -10.47 1.57 58.33
CA PHE A 15 -9.95 0.58 57.39
C PHE A 15 -9.49 1.31 56.12
N SER A 16 -8.17 1.37 55.92
CA SER A 16 -7.56 1.78 54.65
C SER A 16 -7.49 0.55 53.75
N PHE A 17 -8.38 0.45 52.78
CA PHE A 17 -8.26 -0.50 51.67
C PHE A 17 -7.55 0.21 50.51
N SER A 18 -6.24 0.02 50.40
CA SER A 18 -5.49 0.30 49.19
C SER A 18 -5.81 -0.79 48.18
N LEU A 19 -6.72 -0.52 47.22
CA LEU A 19 -6.82 -1.34 46.01
C LEU A 19 -5.59 -1.05 45.15
N PHE A 20 -4.60 -1.93 45.22
CA PHE A 20 -3.67 -2.12 44.11
C PHE A 20 -4.43 -2.83 43.00
N ALA A 21 -4.96 -2.05 42.05
CA ALA A 21 -5.32 -2.59 40.75
C ALA A 21 -4.01 -2.96 40.06
N THR A 22 -3.61 -4.23 40.15
CA THR A 22 -2.66 -4.79 39.21
C THR A 22 -3.34 -4.76 37.85
N ALA A 23 -3.05 -3.73 37.06
CA ALA A 23 -3.32 -3.73 35.63
C ALA A 23 -2.47 -4.85 35.03
N GLN A 24 -3.04 -6.05 35.01
CA GLN A 24 -2.57 -7.11 34.17
C GLN A 24 -2.90 -6.61 32.77
N GLU A 25 -1.88 -6.11 32.06
CA GLU A 25 -1.96 -5.82 30.63
C GLU A 25 -2.48 -7.09 29.97
N SER A 26 -3.77 -7.12 29.69
CA SER A 26 -4.36 -8.12 28.82
C SER A 26 -3.73 -7.87 27.46
N LEU A 27 -2.73 -8.67 27.12
CA LEU A 27 -2.28 -8.85 25.76
C LEU A 27 -3.55 -9.05 24.92
N THR A 28 -3.87 -8.07 24.09
CA THR A 28 -4.88 -8.21 23.05
C THR A 28 -4.57 -9.54 22.35
N PRO A 29 -5.52 -10.49 22.26
CA PRO A 29 -5.27 -11.72 21.53
C PRO A 29 -4.77 -11.33 20.15
N ALA A 30 -3.59 -11.84 19.74
CA ALA A 30 -3.08 -11.64 18.40
C ALA A 30 -4.23 -11.92 17.42
N GLN A 31 -4.67 -10.88 16.72
CA GLN A 31 -5.88 -10.94 15.90
C GLN A 31 -5.70 -12.11 14.93
N SER A 32 -6.61 -13.09 14.94
CA SER A 32 -6.47 -14.27 14.09
C SER A 32 -6.32 -13.84 12.63
N LYS A 33 -5.32 -14.41 11.94
CA LYS A 33 -5.10 -14.17 10.51
C LYS A 33 -6.35 -14.65 9.74
N PRO A 34 -6.82 -13.91 8.72
CA PRO A 34 -7.92 -14.35 7.86
C PRO A 34 -7.52 -15.52 6.98
N ASP A 35 -8.49 -16.18 6.35
CA ASP A 35 -8.23 -17.06 5.21
C ASP A 35 -7.90 -16.20 3.99
N ILE A 36 -8.72 -15.19 3.68
CA ILE A 36 -8.45 -14.20 2.65
C ILE A 36 -8.44 -12.80 3.27
N GLY A 37 -7.31 -12.13 3.17
CA GLY A 37 -7.15 -10.78 3.69
C GLY A 37 -5.90 -10.08 3.18
N PHE A 38 -5.70 -8.85 3.64
CA PHE A 38 -4.45 -8.14 3.36
C PHE A 38 -3.96 -7.34 4.55
N SER A 39 -2.69 -6.95 4.48
CA SER A 39 -2.04 -6.01 5.38
C SER A 39 -1.19 -5.03 4.60
N ILE A 40 -1.14 -3.77 5.04
CA ILE A 40 -0.40 -2.70 4.38
C ILE A 40 0.97 -2.58 5.05
N ILE A 41 2.03 -2.91 4.33
CA ILE A 41 3.41 -2.79 4.82
C ILE A 41 3.96 -1.44 4.35
N LYS A 42 3.93 -0.45 5.24
CA LYS A 42 4.52 0.87 4.96
C LYS A 42 6.04 0.77 5.01
N THR A 43 6.70 1.02 3.88
CA THR A 43 8.17 0.95 3.76
C THR A 43 8.84 2.29 3.93
N GLY A 44 8.14 3.37 3.58
CA GLY A 44 8.63 4.74 3.70
C GLY A 44 7.51 5.75 3.47
N LYS A 45 7.87 7.04 3.44
CA LYS A 45 6.96 8.11 3.07
C LYS A 45 7.70 9.36 2.62
N ILE A 46 6.96 10.35 2.15
CA ILE A 46 7.39 11.75 2.07
C ILE A 46 6.21 12.67 2.42
N SER A 47 6.48 13.79 3.07
CA SER A 47 5.45 14.81 3.36
C SER A 47 5.50 15.93 2.31
N VAL A 48 4.50 15.99 1.44
CA VAL A 48 4.39 16.96 0.34
C VAL A 48 3.22 17.92 0.56
N LEU A 49 3.26 19.10 -0.08
CA LEU A 49 2.11 20.01 -0.06
C LEU A 49 0.91 19.36 -0.74
N GLU A 50 -0.27 19.47 -0.13
CA GLU A 50 -1.50 18.83 -0.61
C GLU A 50 -1.84 19.24 -2.07
N GLY A 51 -1.58 20.50 -2.43
CA GLY A 51 -1.75 21.01 -3.79
C GLY A 51 -0.88 20.34 -4.86
N LEU A 52 0.17 19.60 -4.47
CA LEU A 52 1.01 18.80 -5.38
C LEU A 52 0.47 17.38 -5.58
N LEU A 53 -0.49 16.92 -4.78
CA LEU A 53 -1.10 15.59 -4.92
C LEU A 53 -2.47 15.63 -5.58
N LYS A 54 -3.26 16.68 -5.32
CA LYS A 54 -4.63 16.78 -5.85
C LYS A 54 -5.02 18.20 -6.28
N PRO A 55 -5.89 18.33 -7.29
CA PRO A 55 -6.48 19.62 -7.64
C PRO A 55 -7.22 20.25 -6.46
N GLY A 56 -7.00 21.55 -6.23
CA GLY A 56 -7.64 22.30 -5.13
C GLY A 56 -7.06 22.03 -3.73
N GLY A 57 -5.99 21.25 -3.61
CA GLY A 57 -5.29 21.03 -2.35
C GLY A 57 -4.60 22.29 -1.80
N SER A 58 -4.39 22.32 -0.48
CA SER A 58 -3.70 23.41 0.21
C SER A 58 -2.21 23.47 -0.12
N PHE A 59 -1.69 24.70 -0.28
CA PHE A 59 -0.25 24.97 -0.36
C PHE A 59 0.36 25.35 1.00
N LEU A 60 -0.43 25.27 2.08
CA LEU A 60 0.01 25.51 3.46
C LEU A 60 0.09 24.22 4.28
N HIS A 61 -0.71 23.20 3.89
CA HIS A 61 -0.76 21.93 4.59
C HIS A 61 0.05 20.87 3.84
N LYS A 62 0.86 20.15 4.61
CA LYS A 62 1.54 18.96 4.13
C LYS A 62 0.71 17.74 4.46
N ILE A 63 0.70 16.81 3.53
CA ILE A 63 0.13 15.49 3.69
C ILE A 63 1.21 14.45 3.39
N ASP A 64 1.18 13.36 4.14
CA ASP A 64 2.06 12.23 3.87
C ASP A 64 1.59 11.53 2.58
N THR A 65 2.53 11.13 1.75
CA THR A 65 2.35 10.09 0.74
C THR A 65 3.23 8.92 1.13
N ASN A 66 2.67 7.72 1.09
CA ASN A 66 3.35 6.50 1.54
C ASN A 66 4.00 5.80 0.36
N PHE A 67 5.08 5.08 0.65
CA PHE A 67 5.59 4.01 -0.20
C PHE A 67 5.28 2.69 0.50
N SER A 68 4.49 1.83 -0.13
CA SER A 68 3.90 0.66 0.54
C SER A 68 4.01 -0.58 -0.33
N ALA A 69 4.14 -1.73 0.34
CA ALA A 69 3.83 -3.04 -0.22
C ALA A 69 2.53 -3.55 0.41
N PHE A 70 1.79 -4.39 -0.30
CA PHE A 70 0.56 -4.99 0.22
C PHE A 70 0.74 -6.50 0.36
N LEU A 71 0.75 -6.99 1.60
CA LEU A 71 0.79 -8.41 1.88
C LEU A 71 -0.61 -8.98 1.76
N ILE A 72 -0.82 -9.83 0.76
CA ILE A 72 -2.09 -10.51 0.51
C ILE A 72 -1.96 -11.94 1.02
N LYS A 73 -2.97 -12.40 1.76
CA LYS A 73 -3.11 -13.78 2.20
C LYS A 73 -4.26 -14.43 1.46
N HIS A 74 -4.04 -15.64 0.99
CA HIS A 74 -5.06 -16.53 0.45
C HIS A 74 -4.82 -17.94 0.98
N HIS A 75 -5.66 -18.38 1.91
CA HIS A 75 -5.47 -19.60 2.69
C HIS A 75 -4.03 -19.70 3.20
N ASP A 76 -3.26 -20.71 2.79
CA ASP A 76 -1.89 -20.91 3.25
C ASP A 76 -0.83 -20.13 2.45
N ASP A 77 -1.23 -19.40 1.40
CA ASP A 77 -0.32 -18.63 0.54
C ASP A 77 -0.22 -17.15 0.96
N TYR A 78 0.95 -16.58 0.69
CA TYR A 78 1.29 -15.17 0.88
C TYR A 78 1.95 -14.63 -0.38
N LEU A 79 1.36 -13.57 -0.94
CA LEU A 79 1.95 -12.79 -2.02
C LEU A 79 2.10 -11.33 -1.62
N LEU A 80 3.07 -10.66 -2.21
CA LEU A 80 3.18 -9.20 -2.15
C LEU A 80 2.64 -8.59 -3.44
N PHE A 81 1.80 -7.58 -3.31
CA PHE A 81 1.50 -6.65 -4.39
C PHE A 81 2.31 -5.37 -4.18
N ASP A 82 3.20 -5.09 -5.12
CA ASP A 82 4.33 -4.15 -4.99
C ASP A 82 5.33 -4.49 -3.86
N THR A 83 6.48 -3.81 -3.86
CA THR A 83 7.54 -4.04 -2.87
C THR A 83 7.93 -2.80 -2.07
N GLY A 84 7.50 -1.61 -2.51
CA GLY A 84 7.86 -0.35 -1.87
C GLY A 84 9.36 -0.05 -1.97
N LEU A 85 9.88 0.66 -0.97
CA LEU A 85 11.30 1.01 -0.87
C LEU A 85 12.07 -0.08 -0.10
N GLY A 86 13.19 -0.53 -0.68
CA GLY A 86 13.99 -1.62 -0.16
C GLY A 86 15.25 -1.20 0.59
N SER A 87 15.99 -2.19 1.06
CA SER A 87 17.24 -2.00 1.82
C SER A 87 18.33 -1.24 1.05
N GLN A 88 18.30 -1.26 -0.28
CA GLN A 88 19.29 -0.62 -1.15
C GLN A 88 18.84 0.72 -1.73
N ILE A 89 17.68 1.25 -1.32
CA ILE A 89 17.04 2.39 -1.98
C ILE A 89 17.93 3.64 -2.06
N ASP A 90 18.74 3.91 -1.03
CA ASP A 90 19.67 5.05 -1.03
C ASP A 90 20.69 4.98 -2.17
N ALA A 91 21.30 3.82 -2.39
CA ALA A 91 22.28 3.62 -3.45
C ALA A 91 21.63 3.68 -4.83
N GLN A 92 20.46 3.05 -4.99
CA GLN A 92 19.68 3.05 -6.23
C GLN A 92 19.26 4.49 -6.60
N TYR A 93 18.75 5.24 -5.62
CA TYR A 93 18.33 6.64 -5.80
C TYR A 93 19.51 7.54 -6.15
N ASP A 94 20.65 7.37 -5.49
CA ASP A 94 21.83 8.16 -5.79
C ASP A 94 22.38 7.89 -7.20
N GLN A 95 22.22 6.67 -7.70
CA GLN A 95 22.64 6.26 -9.03
C GLN A 95 21.67 6.73 -10.13
N GLU A 96 20.36 6.63 -9.91
CA GLU A 96 19.36 6.70 -10.99
C GLU A 96 18.33 7.82 -10.86
N MET A 97 18.30 8.59 -9.77
CA MET A 97 17.52 9.81 -9.69
C MET A 97 18.35 11.03 -10.16
N PRO A 98 17.99 11.68 -11.30
CA PRO A 98 18.66 12.88 -11.77
C PRO A 98 18.63 14.00 -10.73
N TYR A 99 19.75 14.71 -10.55
CA TYR A 99 19.88 15.75 -9.53
C TYR A 99 18.77 16.82 -9.58
N TRP A 100 18.27 17.16 -10.77
CA TRP A 100 17.21 18.14 -10.96
C TRP A 100 15.81 17.63 -10.59
N GLN A 101 15.61 16.30 -10.51
CA GLN A 101 14.35 15.69 -10.05
C GLN A 101 14.32 15.49 -8.52
N ARG A 102 15.49 15.36 -7.87
CA ARG A 102 15.60 15.07 -6.43
C ARG A 102 14.81 16.02 -5.50
N PRO A 103 14.69 17.34 -5.77
CA PRO A 103 13.90 18.24 -4.92
C PRO A 103 12.39 17.96 -4.95
N PHE A 104 11.90 17.26 -5.98
CA PHE A 104 10.47 17.01 -6.20
C PHE A 104 10.07 15.57 -5.92
N PHE A 105 11.01 14.63 -6.07
CA PHE A 105 10.77 13.20 -5.93
C PHE A 105 11.74 12.60 -4.92
N SER A 106 11.60 12.98 -3.65
CA SER A 106 12.41 12.47 -2.54
C SER A 106 11.59 11.57 -1.61
N TYR A 107 12.27 10.89 -0.70
CA TYR A 107 11.67 10.15 0.40
C TYR A 107 12.32 10.51 1.74
N ASP A 108 11.58 10.32 2.82
CA ASP A 108 12.11 10.42 4.18
C ASP A 108 13.11 9.28 4.40
N LYS A 109 14.28 9.57 4.98
CA LYS A 109 15.35 8.58 5.19
C LYS A 109 15.01 7.48 6.21
N THR A 110 13.86 7.57 6.87
CA THR A 110 13.34 6.50 7.72
C THR A 110 12.66 5.45 6.85
N ILE A 111 13.45 4.47 6.40
CA ILE A 111 12.98 3.32 5.62
C ILE A 111 12.99 2.08 6.49
N ILE A 112 11.89 1.31 6.46
CA ILE A 112 11.82 -0.02 7.06
C ILE A 112 11.33 -0.96 5.96
N PRO A 113 12.23 -1.69 5.28
CA PRO A 113 11.86 -2.54 4.16
C PRO A 113 10.81 -3.59 4.52
N ALA A 114 9.96 -3.97 3.56
CA ALA A 114 8.92 -4.96 3.81
C ALA A 114 9.49 -6.32 4.24
N SER A 115 10.63 -6.71 3.67
CA SER A 115 11.40 -7.91 4.03
C SER A 115 11.82 -7.92 5.50
N GLU A 116 12.23 -6.76 6.04
CA GLU A 116 12.62 -6.62 7.44
C GLU A 116 11.41 -6.75 8.37
N GLN A 117 10.30 -6.08 8.06
CA GLN A 117 9.08 -6.14 8.86
C GLN A 117 8.51 -7.56 8.90
N LEU A 118 8.47 -8.25 7.76
CA LEU A 118 8.02 -9.64 7.66
C LEU A 118 8.90 -10.59 8.46
N ARG A 119 10.23 -10.44 8.36
CA ARG A 119 11.20 -11.24 9.12
C ARG A 119 11.07 -11.01 10.63
N ALA A 120 10.90 -9.76 11.07
CA ALA A 120 10.70 -9.42 12.48
C ALA A 120 9.42 -10.04 13.04
N ALA A 121 8.39 -10.17 12.22
CA ALA A 121 7.13 -10.84 12.56
C ALA A 121 7.13 -12.36 12.30
N ALA A 122 8.29 -12.96 12.01
CA ALA A 122 8.48 -14.38 11.76
C ALA A 122 7.59 -14.96 10.63
N TYR A 123 7.35 -14.18 9.57
CA TYR A 123 6.70 -14.70 8.35
C TYR A 123 7.66 -15.57 7.53
N PRO A 124 7.14 -16.57 6.80
CA PRO A 124 7.94 -17.31 5.83
C PRO A 124 8.42 -16.39 4.70
N SER A 125 9.46 -16.83 3.98
CA SER A 125 9.93 -16.12 2.78
C SER A 125 8.81 -16.02 1.75
N ILE A 126 8.54 -14.81 1.27
CA ILE A 126 7.56 -14.55 0.21
C ILE A 126 8.03 -15.21 -1.09
N LYS A 127 7.15 -16.00 -1.71
CA LYS A 127 7.43 -16.74 -2.95
C LYS A 127 6.88 -16.07 -4.19
N HIS A 128 5.90 -15.18 -4.03
CA HIS A 128 5.22 -14.51 -5.13
C HIS A 128 5.18 -13.00 -4.88
N VAL A 129 5.67 -12.23 -5.84
CA VAL A 129 5.55 -10.78 -5.89
C VAL A 129 4.86 -10.44 -7.20
N ILE A 130 3.86 -9.57 -7.15
CA ILE A 130 3.19 -9.02 -8.31
C ILE A 130 3.41 -7.51 -8.27
N LEU A 131 4.05 -6.95 -9.28
CA LEU A 131 4.18 -5.50 -9.37
C LEU A 131 2.94 -4.94 -10.08
N SER A 132 2.38 -3.88 -9.51
CA SER A 132 1.39 -3.05 -10.18
C SER A 132 2.00 -2.41 -11.44
N HIS A 133 3.27 -1.99 -11.37
CA HIS A 133 4.10 -1.53 -12.49
C HIS A 133 5.56 -1.42 -12.01
N SER A 134 6.50 -1.10 -12.90
CA SER A 134 7.94 -1.16 -12.58
C SER A 134 8.61 0.17 -12.26
N HIS A 135 7.89 1.16 -11.73
CA HIS A 135 8.56 2.38 -11.24
C HIS A 135 9.37 2.13 -9.98
N TRP A 136 10.33 3.03 -9.76
CA TRP A 136 11.40 2.90 -8.78
C TRP A 136 10.94 2.67 -7.34
N ASP A 137 9.76 3.16 -7.01
CA ASP A 137 9.14 3.11 -5.70
C ASP A 137 8.16 1.95 -5.50
N HIS A 138 7.87 1.20 -6.56
CA HIS A 138 7.09 -0.06 -6.53
C HIS A 138 8.01 -1.29 -6.63
N ALA A 139 9.07 -1.20 -7.44
CA ALA A 139 10.09 -2.23 -7.63
C ALA A 139 11.31 -2.05 -6.70
N GLY A 140 11.29 -1.05 -5.82
CA GLY A 140 12.45 -0.63 -5.03
C GLY A 140 13.04 -1.69 -4.11
N ALA A 141 12.24 -2.65 -3.66
CA ALA A 141 12.68 -3.72 -2.77
C ALA A 141 12.79 -5.09 -3.44
N LEU A 142 12.78 -5.19 -4.77
CA LEU A 142 12.91 -6.50 -5.47
C LEU A 142 14.14 -7.29 -5.01
N GLY A 143 15.28 -6.62 -4.82
CA GLY A 143 16.52 -7.24 -4.35
C GLY A 143 16.43 -7.85 -2.94
N ASP A 144 15.41 -7.48 -2.16
CA ASP A 144 15.17 -8.03 -0.82
C ASP A 144 14.40 -9.36 -0.84
N PHE A 145 13.93 -9.80 -2.01
CA PHE A 145 13.14 -11.03 -2.22
C PHE A 145 13.78 -11.98 -3.26
N PRO A 146 15.02 -12.47 -3.04
CA PRO A 146 15.74 -13.27 -4.03
C PRO A 146 15.07 -14.63 -4.34
N GLU A 147 14.23 -15.13 -3.44
CA GLU A 147 13.49 -16.38 -3.59
C GLU A 147 12.07 -16.20 -4.15
N ALA A 148 11.67 -14.99 -4.56
CA ALA A 148 10.36 -14.73 -5.13
C ALA A 148 10.34 -14.93 -6.65
N ILE A 149 9.19 -15.30 -7.19
CA ILE A 149 8.86 -15.16 -8.61
C ILE A 149 8.21 -13.78 -8.76
N ILE A 150 8.78 -12.93 -9.59
CA ILE A 150 8.33 -11.56 -9.80
C ILE A 150 7.44 -11.53 -11.03
N SER A 151 6.16 -11.26 -10.83
CA SER A 151 5.18 -11.18 -11.90
C SER A 151 4.90 -9.73 -12.27
N VAL A 152 4.91 -9.45 -13.57
CA VAL A 152 4.51 -8.18 -14.19
C VAL A 152 3.62 -8.49 -15.40
N SER A 153 2.86 -7.52 -15.91
CA SER A 153 2.14 -7.77 -17.16
C SER A 153 3.10 -7.94 -18.33
N ALA A 154 2.68 -8.69 -19.35
CA ALA A 154 3.45 -8.81 -20.59
C ALA A 154 3.78 -7.45 -21.22
N ASP A 155 2.88 -6.47 -21.09
CA ASP A 155 3.07 -5.13 -21.63
C ASP A 155 4.11 -4.33 -20.82
N GLU A 156 4.34 -4.67 -19.54
CA GLU A 156 5.34 -4.02 -18.68
C GLU A 156 6.77 -4.54 -18.93
N MET A 157 6.92 -5.72 -19.54
CA MET A 157 8.23 -6.31 -19.83
C MET A 157 9.10 -5.41 -20.72
N ALA A 158 8.50 -4.52 -21.51
CA ALA A 158 9.24 -3.53 -22.28
C ALA A 158 10.04 -2.56 -21.39
N ASN A 159 9.46 -2.12 -20.27
CA ASN A 159 10.12 -1.26 -19.28
C ASN A 159 11.23 -2.03 -18.55
N ILE A 160 10.97 -3.29 -18.19
CA ILE A 160 11.95 -4.17 -17.54
C ILE A 160 13.18 -4.41 -18.43
N THR A 161 12.96 -4.67 -19.73
CA THR A 161 14.04 -4.98 -20.67
C THR A 161 14.80 -3.74 -21.18
N LYS A 162 14.19 -2.55 -21.04
CA LYS A 162 14.79 -1.26 -21.41
C LYS A 162 14.61 -0.27 -20.26
N PRO A 163 15.30 -0.51 -19.12
CA PRO A 163 15.16 0.35 -17.95
C PRO A 163 15.59 1.78 -18.25
N THR A 164 14.99 2.71 -17.52
CA THR A 164 15.18 4.16 -17.62
C THR A 164 15.41 4.75 -16.24
N THR A 165 15.95 5.97 -16.17
CA THR A 165 16.24 6.66 -14.91
C THR A 165 15.12 7.65 -14.55
N GLY A 166 15.15 8.15 -13.31
CA GLY A 166 14.27 9.23 -12.85
C GLY A 166 12.94 8.77 -12.27
N ALA A 167 12.11 9.75 -11.89
CA ALA A 167 10.92 9.53 -11.05
C ALA A 167 9.81 8.69 -11.70
N GLY A 168 9.69 8.69 -13.03
CA GLY A 168 8.82 7.79 -13.79
C GLY A 168 9.61 6.65 -14.46
N GLY A 169 10.77 6.32 -13.89
CA GLY A 169 11.72 5.39 -14.49
C GLY A 169 11.63 4.00 -13.88
N THR A 170 11.90 2.99 -14.72
CA THR A 170 12.18 1.63 -14.28
C THR A 170 13.67 1.46 -14.14
N TRP A 171 14.16 1.39 -12.90
CA TRP A 171 15.58 1.52 -12.61
C TRP A 171 16.34 0.21 -12.82
N ALA A 172 17.46 0.30 -13.54
CA ALA A 172 18.29 -0.85 -13.88
C ALA A 172 18.86 -1.53 -12.62
N SER A 173 19.22 -0.75 -11.59
CA SER A 173 19.70 -1.28 -10.30
C SER A 173 18.65 -2.12 -9.55
N GLN A 174 17.38 -1.99 -9.91
CA GLN A 174 16.27 -2.73 -9.30
C GLN A 174 15.84 -3.94 -10.12
N VAL A 175 15.82 -3.83 -11.45
CA VAL A 175 15.19 -4.84 -12.33
C VAL A 175 16.16 -5.68 -13.16
N SER A 176 17.45 -5.31 -13.23
CA SER A 176 18.40 -5.94 -14.17
C SER A 176 19.24 -7.07 -13.57
N ALA A 177 19.04 -7.44 -12.30
CA ALA A 177 19.74 -8.55 -11.69
C ALA A 177 19.35 -9.88 -12.38
N LYS A 178 20.36 -10.67 -12.78
CA LYS A 178 20.19 -11.86 -13.64
C LYS A 178 19.45 -13.01 -12.97
N ASP A 179 19.43 -13.00 -11.65
CA ASP A 179 18.78 -13.99 -10.79
C ASP A 179 17.31 -13.66 -10.49
N ILE A 180 16.80 -12.50 -10.95
CA ILE A 180 15.38 -12.19 -10.86
C ILE A 180 14.60 -13.17 -11.76
N ARG A 181 13.67 -13.88 -11.14
CA ARG A 181 12.80 -14.85 -11.82
C ARG A 181 11.52 -14.16 -12.27
N TRP A 182 11.55 -13.62 -13.47
CA TRP A 182 10.40 -12.95 -14.08
C TRP A 182 9.33 -13.93 -14.54
N ASN A 183 8.08 -13.59 -14.26
CA ASN A 183 6.89 -14.21 -14.82
C ASN A 183 6.04 -13.14 -15.52
N SER A 184 5.60 -13.44 -16.74
CA SER A 184 4.82 -12.51 -17.56
C SER A 184 3.34 -12.85 -17.49
N ILE A 185 2.54 -11.93 -16.96
CA ILE A 185 1.09 -12.05 -16.86
C ILE A 185 0.45 -11.70 -18.19
N VAL A 186 -0.35 -12.63 -18.72
CA VAL A 186 -1.22 -12.42 -19.88
C VAL A 186 -2.66 -12.49 -19.42
N PHE A 187 -3.38 -11.37 -19.55
CA PHE A 187 -4.80 -11.30 -19.19
C PHE A 187 -5.67 -12.07 -20.19
N GLN A 188 -6.68 -12.75 -19.67
CA GLN A 188 -7.64 -13.52 -20.46
C GLN A 188 -8.84 -12.65 -20.82
N ALA A 189 -9.52 -12.92 -21.94
CA ALA A 189 -10.77 -12.26 -22.33
C ALA A 189 -11.97 -12.71 -21.46
N ARG A 190 -11.84 -12.47 -20.16
CA ARG A 190 -12.82 -12.74 -19.12
C ARG A 190 -13.18 -11.41 -18.47
N PRO A 191 -14.38 -10.86 -18.72
CA PRO A 191 -14.76 -9.60 -18.11
C PRO A 191 -14.87 -9.68 -16.60
N TYR A 192 -14.41 -8.65 -15.90
CA TYR A 192 -14.53 -8.55 -14.45
C TYR A 192 -14.68 -7.09 -14.03
N LYS A 193 -15.75 -6.76 -13.31
CA LYS A 193 -16.03 -5.43 -12.73
C LYS A 193 -15.63 -4.25 -13.63
N GLY A 194 -16.17 -4.20 -14.85
CA GLY A 194 -15.92 -3.10 -15.81
C GLY A 194 -14.68 -3.26 -16.69
N TYR A 195 -13.83 -4.26 -16.45
CA TYR A 195 -12.69 -4.61 -17.31
C TYR A 195 -13.07 -5.74 -18.26
N GLU A 196 -12.61 -5.67 -19.51
CA GLU A 196 -12.90 -6.68 -20.54
C GLU A 196 -12.02 -7.92 -20.42
N LYS A 197 -10.84 -7.74 -19.82
CA LYS A 197 -9.86 -8.80 -19.58
C LYS A 197 -9.50 -8.83 -18.11
N SER A 198 -9.20 -10.03 -17.61
CA SER A 198 -8.78 -10.25 -16.23
C SER A 198 -7.96 -11.52 -16.10
N LEU A 199 -7.35 -11.71 -14.94
CA LEU A 199 -6.76 -12.96 -14.51
C LEU A 199 -7.17 -13.21 -13.06
N ASP A 200 -7.95 -14.27 -12.84
CA ASP A 200 -8.26 -14.78 -11.52
C ASP A 200 -7.11 -15.69 -11.06
N LEU A 201 -6.38 -15.28 -10.03
CA LEU A 201 -5.14 -15.93 -9.62
C LEU A 201 -5.38 -17.32 -9.00
N TYR A 202 -6.48 -17.47 -8.27
CA TYR A 202 -6.80 -18.69 -7.52
C TYR A 202 -8.04 -19.43 -8.09
N GLN A 203 -8.67 -18.87 -9.12
CA GLN A 203 -9.84 -19.44 -9.81
C GLN A 203 -11.09 -19.56 -8.92
N ASP A 204 -11.15 -18.75 -7.87
CA ASP A 204 -12.27 -18.67 -6.93
C ASP A 204 -12.90 -17.26 -6.88
N GLY A 205 -12.39 -16.32 -7.68
CA GLY A 205 -12.84 -14.93 -7.75
C GLY A 205 -12.40 -14.03 -6.60
N SER A 206 -11.61 -14.54 -5.64
CA SER A 206 -11.18 -13.78 -4.47
C SER A 206 -10.12 -12.74 -4.82
N ILE A 207 -9.15 -13.10 -5.67
CA ILE A 207 -8.04 -12.23 -6.07
C ILE A 207 -7.97 -12.18 -7.59
N VAL A 208 -8.42 -11.06 -8.15
CA VAL A 208 -8.55 -10.87 -9.61
C VAL A 208 -7.74 -9.67 -10.07
N LEU A 209 -6.79 -9.93 -10.98
CA LEU A 209 -6.00 -8.89 -11.62
C LEU A 209 -6.69 -8.36 -12.88
N VAL A 210 -6.54 -7.07 -13.14
CA VAL A 210 -7.06 -6.39 -14.34
C VAL A 210 -6.02 -5.46 -14.96
N PRO A 211 -6.03 -5.28 -16.29
CA PRO A 211 -5.14 -4.33 -16.95
C PRO A 211 -5.56 -2.88 -16.67
N MET A 212 -4.59 -2.04 -16.33
CA MET A 212 -4.74 -0.63 -15.94
C MET A 212 -3.83 0.30 -16.77
N ALA A 213 -3.61 -0.04 -18.05
CA ALA A 213 -2.70 0.68 -18.93
C ALA A 213 -2.93 2.22 -18.92
N GLY A 214 -1.83 2.98 -18.91
CA GLY A 214 -1.84 4.44 -18.95
C GLY A 214 -0.65 5.05 -18.24
N HIS A 215 -0.59 4.88 -16.92
CA HIS A 215 0.54 5.34 -16.11
C HIS A 215 1.85 4.70 -16.60
N THR A 216 1.82 3.37 -16.72
CA THR A 216 2.72 2.61 -17.58
C THR A 216 1.87 1.81 -18.57
N ALA A 217 2.48 1.34 -19.67
CA ALA A 217 1.78 0.51 -20.63
C ALA A 217 1.25 -0.79 -20.00
N GLY A 218 1.95 -1.34 -19.00
CA GLY A 218 1.64 -2.61 -18.39
C GLY A 218 1.11 -2.54 -16.97
N SER A 219 0.63 -1.39 -16.51
CA SER A 219 0.02 -1.21 -15.18
C SER A 219 -1.08 -2.25 -14.90
N ILE A 220 -1.10 -2.78 -13.67
CA ILE A 220 -2.03 -3.78 -13.15
C ILE A 220 -2.81 -3.20 -11.97
N GLY A 221 -4.10 -3.51 -11.90
CA GLY A 221 -4.93 -3.36 -10.72
C GLY A 221 -5.31 -4.73 -10.15
N MET A 222 -5.61 -4.80 -8.86
CA MET A 222 -5.98 -6.05 -8.19
C MET A 222 -7.22 -5.85 -7.33
N PHE A 223 -8.25 -6.65 -7.59
CA PHE A 223 -9.39 -6.79 -6.70
C PHE A 223 -9.09 -7.88 -5.67
N VAL A 224 -9.38 -7.63 -4.40
CA VAL A 224 -9.29 -8.60 -3.31
C VAL A 224 -10.61 -8.61 -2.55
N THR A 225 -11.32 -9.72 -2.58
CA THR A 225 -12.54 -9.95 -1.81
C THR A 225 -12.18 -10.73 -0.55
N LEU A 226 -12.35 -10.10 0.61
CA LEU A 226 -11.97 -10.68 1.90
C LEU A 226 -13.00 -11.69 2.40
N ASP A 227 -12.67 -12.40 3.49
CA ASP A 227 -13.60 -13.32 4.18
C ASP A 227 -14.93 -12.64 4.57
N SER A 228 -14.89 -11.36 4.94
CA SER A 228 -16.08 -10.55 5.21
C SER A 228 -16.99 -10.31 4.00
N GLY A 229 -16.53 -10.62 2.78
CA GLY A 229 -17.19 -10.31 1.51
C GLY A 229 -16.96 -8.88 1.02
N VAL A 230 -16.23 -8.05 1.77
CA VAL A 230 -15.86 -6.70 1.33
C VAL A 230 -14.79 -6.80 0.24
N CYS A 231 -15.01 -6.08 -0.87
CA CYS A 231 -14.07 -6.03 -1.98
C CYS A 231 -13.21 -4.77 -1.89
N TYR A 232 -11.90 -4.94 -1.99
CA TYR A 232 -10.91 -3.87 -2.11
C TYR A 232 -10.35 -3.87 -3.52
N PHE A 233 -10.08 -2.69 -4.07
CA PHE A 233 -9.48 -2.54 -5.40
C PHE A 233 -8.21 -1.70 -5.30
N PHE A 234 -7.07 -2.36 -5.42
CA PHE A 234 -5.75 -1.75 -5.47
C PHE A 234 -5.50 -1.25 -6.89
N ILE A 235 -5.28 0.06 -7.04
CA ILE A 235 -5.22 0.72 -8.35
C ILE A 235 -3.81 1.16 -8.77
N GLY A 236 -2.78 0.84 -7.97
CA GLY A 236 -1.43 1.34 -8.18
C GLY A 236 -1.42 2.87 -8.30
N ASP A 237 -0.84 3.36 -9.39
CA ASP A 237 -0.59 4.78 -9.67
C ASP A 237 -1.52 5.43 -10.69
N VAL A 238 -2.64 4.75 -10.99
CA VAL A 238 -3.72 5.32 -11.82
C VAL A 238 -4.23 6.63 -11.24
N ALA A 239 -4.29 6.72 -9.90
CA ALA A 239 -4.42 7.97 -9.18
C ALA A 239 -3.65 7.86 -7.85
N TRP A 240 -3.04 8.95 -7.39
CA TRP A 240 -2.29 8.95 -6.13
C TRP A 240 -3.18 9.05 -4.88
N THR A 241 -4.37 9.63 -5.02
CA THR A 241 -5.34 9.78 -3.92
C THR A 241 -6.76 9.53 -4.41
N VAL A 242 -7.64 9.07 -3.50
CA VAL A 242 -9.07 8.92 -3.80
C VAL A 242 -9.71 10.29 -4.10
N ASP A 243 -9.24 11.36 -3.48
CA ASP A 243 -9.73 12.71 -3.76
C ASP A 243 -9.39 13.15 -5.18
N ALA A 244 -8.16 12.90 -5.66
CA ALA A 244 -7.78 13.15 -7.05
C ALA A 244 -8.68 12.37 -8.00
N LEU A 245 -8.91 11.08 -7.71
CA LEU A 245 -9.78 10.22 -8.49
C LEU A 245 -11.24 10.74 -8.55
N LYS A 246 -11.80 11.19 -7.42
CA LYS A 246 -13.15 11.80 -7.36
C LYS A 246 -13.24 13.08 -8.19
N ALA A 247 -12.18 13.90 -8.17
CA ALA A 247 -12.05 15.09 -8.99
C ALA A 247 -11.82 14.80 -10.48
N GLY A 248 -11.61 13.53 -10.86
CA GLY A 248 -11.35 13.12 -12.23
C GLY A 248 -9.93 13.41 -12.72
N ALA A 249 -8.98 13.59 -11.79
CA ALA A 249 -7.57 13.82 -12.06
C ALA A 249 -6.71 12.69 -11.48
N ALA A 250 -5.62 12.31 -12.15
CA ALA A 250 -4.70 11.26 -11.64
C ALA A 250 -3.91 11.79 -10.43
N LYS A 251 -3.42 13.02 -10.58
CA LYS A 251 -2.46 13.72 -9.71
C LYS A 251 -2.35 15.16 -10.19
N PHE A 252 -1.51 15.97 -9.53
CA PHE A 252 -1.16 17.28 -10.05
C PHE A 252 -0.57 17.14 -11.47
N TRP A 253 -1.06 17.95 -12.41
CA TRP A 253 -0.81 17.79 -13.85
C TRP A 253 0.68 17.72 -14.22
N ALA A 254 1.54 18.49 -13.55
CA ALA A 254 2.99 18.48 -13.80
C ALA A 254 3.65 17.17 -13.35
N ALA A 255 3.16 16.55 -12.28
CA ALA A 255 3.63 15.24 -11.86
C ALA A 255 3.22 14.19 -12.90
N GLY A 256 1.97 14.24 -13.38
CA GLY A 256 1.48 13.39 -14.48
C GLY A 256 2.36 13.42 -15.72
N MET A 257 2.78 14.61 -16.17
CA MET A 257 3.69 14.74 -17.32
C MET A 257 5.07 14.11 -17.13
N ILE A 258 5.51 13.90 -15.89
CA ILE A 258 6.82 13.34 -15.57
C ILE A 258 6.75 11.83 -15.40
N VAL A 259 5.65 11.33 -14.80
CA VAL A 259 5.56 9.92 -14.40
C VAL A 259 4.59 9.10 -15.25
N ASP A 260 3.72 9.71 -16.05
CA ASP A 260 2.81 8.97 -16.94
C ASP A 260 3.42 8.81 -18.33
N GLN A 261 3.49 7.56 -18.79
CA GLN A 261 3.92 7.25 -20.16
C GLN A 261 2.85 7.68 -21.19
N HIS A 262 1.57 7.52 -20.85
CA HIS A 262 0.45 7.76 -21.76
C HIS A 262 -0.72 8.49 -21.08
N ALA A 263 -0.61 9.81 -20.92
CA ALA A 263 -1.59 10.64 -20.21
C ALA A 263 -3.07 10.44 -20.65
N HIS A 264 -3.33 10.27 -21.96
CA HIS A 264 -4.70 10.02 -22.45
C HIS A 264 -5.24 8.65 -22.01
N GLU A 265 -4.40 7.61 -22.04
CA GLU A 265 -4.79 6.28 -21.55
C GLU A 265 -4.92 6.27 -20.02
N THR A 266 -4.08 7.02 -19.29
CA THR A 266 -4.24 7.24 -17.85
C THR A 266 -5.61 7.84 -17.53
N GLN A 267 -6.06 8.84 -18.31
CA GLN A 267 -7.39 9.44 -18.14
C GLN A 267 -8.53 8.43 -18.38
N LYS A 268 -8.38 7.51 -19.35
CA LYS A 268 -9.35 6.42 -19.54
C LYS A 268 -9.36 5.47 -18.35
N SER A 269 -8.20 5.13 -17.80
CA SER A 269 -8.08 4.28 -16.62
C SER A 269 -8.71 4.94 -15.39
N ILE A 270 -8.51 6.25 -15.17
CA ILE A 270 -9.22 7.03 -14.15
C ILE A 270 -10.74 6.91 -14.34
N GLN A 271 -11.23 7.16 -15.56
CA GLN A 271 -12.66 7.09 -15.83
C GLN A 271 -13.21 5.68 -15.58
N ARG A 272 -12.43 4.65 -15.93
CA ARG A 272 -12.77 3.25 -15.65
C ARG A 272 -12.91 2.99 -14.15
N VAL A 273 -11.94 3.42 -13.32
CA VAL A 273 -12.04 3.27 -11.86
C VAL A 273 -13.24 4.05 -11.31
N ARG A 274 -13.52 5.25 -11.82
CA ARG A 274 -14.71 6.01 -11.41
C ARG A 274 -16.01 5.29 -11.76
N THR A 275 -16.08 4.64 -12.91
CA THR A 275 -17.21 3.77 -13.27
C THR A 275 -17.30 2.58 -12.32
N VAL A 276 -16.19 1.95 -11.92
CA VAL A 276 -16.20 0.89 -10.90
C VAL A 276 -16.74 1.40 -9.56
N MET A 277 -16.37 2.61 -9.12
CA MET A 277 -16.90 3.21 -7.90
C MET A 277 -18.41 3.46 -7.97
N GLN A 278 -18.93 3.77 -9.15
CA GLN A 278 -20.36 4.01 -9.38
C GLN A 278 -21.15 2.69 -9.44
N ASP A 279 -20.65 1.72 -10.20
CA ASP A 279 -21.33 0.44 -10.44
C ASP A 279 -21.20 -0.53 -9.24
N TYR A 280 -20.12 -0.40 -8.47
CA TYR A 280 -19.82 -1.26 -7.31
C TYR A 280 -19.50 -0.42 -6.06
N PRO A 281 -20.47 0.34 -5.51
CA PRO A 281 -20.24 1.31 -4.43
C PRO A 281 -19.75 0.71 -3.11
N ALA A 282 -19.90 -0.61 -2.92
CA ALA A 282 -19.33 -1.33 -1.78
C ALA A 282 -17.83 -1.65 -1.93
N THR A 283 -17.25 -1.43 -3.12
CA THR A 283 -15.82 -1.67 -3.36
C THR A 283 -14.99 -0.51 -2.80
N VAL A 284 -14.03 -0.83 -1.94
CA VAL A 284 -13.12 0.16 -1.36
C VAL A 284 -11.91 0.34 -2.28
N ILE A 285 -11.69 1.56 -2.77
CA ILE A 285 -10.54 1.88 -3.63
C ILE A 285 -9.32 2.17 -2.76
N VAL A 286 -8.19 1.54 -3.09
CA VAL A 286 -6.91 1.68 -2.38
C VAL A 286 -5.83 2.14 -3.35
N PRO A 287 -5.52 3.45 -3.40
CA PRO A 287 -4.34 3.95 -4.10
C PRO A 287 -3.02 3.58 -3.38
N ALA A 288 -1.94 3.42 -4.15
CA ALA A 288 -0.62 3.08 -3.59
C ALA A 288 -0.05 4.18 -2.67
N HIS A 289 -0.39 5.43 -2.94
CA HIS A 289 0.21 6.61 -2.31
C HIS A 289 -0.71 7.40 -1.37
N ASP A 290 -1.94 6.92 -1.12
CA ASP A 290 -2.93 7.62 -0.29
C ASP A 290 -2.77 7.27 1.20
N SER A 291 -2.00 8.08 1.92
CA SER A 291 -1.76 7.85 3.35
C SER A 291 -3.02 7.94 4.21
N GLN A 292 -4.05 8.68 3.78
CA GLN A 292 -5.29 8.81 4.55
C GLN A 292 -6.09 7.52 4.51
N VAL A 293 -6.27 6.97 3.31
CA VAL A 293 -6.92 5.66 3.13
C VAL A 293 -6.15 4.59 3.90
N GLN A 294 -4.83 4.52 3.72
CA GLN A 294 -4.02 3.50 4.38
C GLN A 294 -4.03 3.64 5.91
N LYS A 295 -3.98 4.86 6.45
CA LYS A 295 -4.07 5.08 7.90
C LYS A 295 -5.41 4.64 8.49
N LEU A 296 -6.51 4.77 7.75
CA LEU A 296 -7.82 4.30 8.19
C LEU A 296 -7.94 2.77 8.19
N LEU A 297 -7.26 2.10 7.26
CA LEU A 297 -7.24 0.64 7.15
C LEU A 297 -6.27 -0.01 8.15
N GLY A 298 -5.25 0.73 8.59
CA GLY A 298 -4.19 0.21 9.46
C GLY A 298 -2.97 -0.27 8.68
N TYR A 299 -1.93 -0.63 9.41
CA TYR A 299 -0.66 -1.10 8.85
C TYR A 299 -0.27 -2.45 9.46
N PHE A 300 0.58 -3.18 8.77
CA PHE A 300 1.21 -4.40 9.28
C PHE A 300 1.80 -4.16 10.69
N PRO A 301 1.56 -5.08 11.66
CA PRO A 301 1.09 -6.47 11.48
C PRO A 301 -0.44 -6.68 11.47
N ASP A 302 -1.25 -5.62 11.50
CA ASP A 302 -2.70 -5.75 11.54
C ASP A 302 -3.27 -6.22 10.19
N TRP A 303 -4.28 -7.08 10.25
CA TRP A 303 -4.96 -7.63 9.07
C TRP A 303 -6.32 -7.00 8.85
N ILE A 304 -6.59 -6.64 7.59
CA ILE A 304 -7.93 -6.33 7.09
C ILE A 304 -8.54 -7.65 6.62
N LYS A 305 -9.71 -7.99 7.18
CA LYS A 305 -10.42 -9.26 7.00
C LYS A 305 -11.93 -9.04 6.88
#